data_AF-A0A315G4L8-F1
#
_entry.id   AF-A0A315G4L8-F1
#
_cell.length_a   1.000
_cell.length_b   1.000
_cell.length_c   1.000
_cell.angle_alpha   90.00
_cell.angle_beta   90.00
_cell.angle_gamma   90.00
#
_symmetry.space_group_name_H-M   'P 1'
#
loop_
_entity.id
_entity.type
_entity.pdbx_description
1 polymer ?
#
loop_
_entity_poly.entity_id
_entity_poly.type
_entity_poly.pdbx_seq_one_letter_code
_entity_poly.pdbx_strand_id
1 'polypeptide(L)'
;MTEVLFVLYFLVLIATLVVKTPIIKGPWLFLLRAFFPNWKFFHAVGHVPHLYARSGVQLASGELQWSEWVLIYPRRVRRLSHLVHNPDTNMGLAQQNMVDHFWADLYDLPEGADPRGLVSYKMMQRLCDQVLRARDVNFTHRQFELRMVLDGRAETVDTQVMMTSPVEAATC
;
A
#
# COMPACT_ATOMS: atom_id res chain seq x y z
N MET A 1 -45.63 18.21 -2.69
CA MET A 1 -44.26 18.45 -3.21
C MET A 1 -43.22 17.51 -2.59
N THR A 2 -43.24 17.30 -1.28
CA THR A 2 -42.35 16.35 -0.58
C THR A 2 -42.51 14.89 -1.03
N GLU A 3 -43.74 14.44 -1.27
CA GLU A 3 -44.02 13.07 -1.74
C GLU A 3 -43.37 12.76 -3.10
N VAL A 4 -43.36 13.73 -4.02
CA VAL A 4 -42.69 13.60 -5.32
C VAL A 4 -41.18 13.46 -5.15
N LEU A 5 -40.59 14.21 -4.20
CA LEU A 5 -39.16 14.10 -3.87
C LEU A 5 -38.81 12.75 -3.25
N PHE A 6 -39.69 12.19 -2.40
CA PHE A 6 -39.52 10.85 -1.85
C PHE A 6 -39.57 9.77 -2.93
N VAL A 7 -40.57 9.81 -3.81
CA VAL A 7 -40.69 8.85 -4.92
C VAL A 7 -39.49 8.98 -5.86
N LEU A 8 -39.08 10.20 -6.20
CA LEU A 8 -37.89 10.46 -7.02
C LEU A 8 -36.62 9.89 -6.37
N TYR A 9 -36.44 10.11 -5.06
CA TYR A 9 -35.31 9.58 -4.30
C TYR A 9 -35.24 8.04 -4.39
N PHE A 10 -36.36 7.34 -4.16
CA PHE A 10 -36.39 5.89 -4.25
C PHE A 10 -36.19 5.36 -5.68
N LEU A 11 -36.72 6.06 -6.69
CA LEU A 11 -36.48 5.71 -8.10
C LEU A 11 -35.01 5.84 -8.47
N VAL A 12 -34.34 6.92 -8.05
CA VAL A 12 -32.89 7.10 -8.24
C VAL A 12 -32.12 6.00 -7.51
N LEU A 13 -32.49 5.69 -6.27
CA LEU A 13 -31.84 4.64 -5.49
C LEU A 13 -31.95 3.27 -6.16
N ILE A 14 -33.16 2.87 -6.59
CA ILE A 14 -33.39 1.64 -7.34
C ILE A 14 -32.60 1.64 -8.65
N ALA A 15 -32.59 2.76 -9.40
CA ALA A 15 -31.82 2.88 -10.63
C ALA A 15 -30.31 2.66 -10.36
N THR A 16 -29.74 3.26 -9.31
CA THR A 16 -28.32 3.07 -8.97
C THR A 16 -27.98 1.65 -8.51
N LEU A 17 -28.94 0.89 -7.96
CA LEU A 17 -28.74 -0.52 -7.58
C LEU A 17 -28.83 -1.47 -8.78
N VAL A 18 -29.66 -1.15 -9.77
CA VAL A 18 -29.88 -1.98 -10.97
C VAL A 18 -28.85 -1.68 -12.06
N VAL A 19 -28.49 -0.40 -12.22
CA VAL A 19 -27.50 0.03 -13.22
C VAL A 19 -26.09 -0.24 -12.67
N LYS A 20 -25.48 -1.33 -13.13
CA LYS A 20 -24.05 -1.56 -12.95
C LYS A 20 -23.29 -0.49 -13.72
N THR A 21 -22.80 0.53 -13.01
CA THR A 21 -21.93 1.53 -13.62
C THR A 21 -20.59 0.89 -14.00
N PRO A 22 -20.00 1.29 -15.14
CA PRO A 22 -18.66 0.84 -15.48
C PRO A 22 -17.69 1.31 -14.40
N ILE A 23 -16.78 0.44 -13.99
CA ILE A 23 -15.70 0.81 -13.07
C ILE A 23 -14.82 1.81 -13.81
N ILE A 24 -14.91 3.09 -13.44
CA ILE A 24 -14.08 4.13 -14.02
C ILE A 24 -12.68 3.98 -13.42
N LYS A 25 -11.75 3.45 -14.22
CA LYS A 25 -10.33 3.33 -13.86
C LYS A 25 -9.55 4.43 -14.59
N GLY A 26 -8.63 5.08 -13.89
CA GLY A 26 -7.76 6.10 -14.49
C GLY A 26 -6.56 6.44 -13.59
N PRO A 27 -5.39 6.78 -14.14
CA PRO A 27 -4.19 7.11 -13.35
C PRO A 27 -4.39 8.26 -12.35
N TRP A 28 -5.25 9.23 -12.67
CA TRP A 28 -5.55 10.38 -11.81
C TRP A 28 -6.63 10.05 -10.76
N LEU A 29 -7.62 9.21 -11.13
CA LEU A 29 -8.61 8.69 -10.18
C LEU A 29 -7.96 7.82 -9.10
N PHE A 30 -6.83 7.17 -9.43
CA PHE A 30 -6.03 6.44 -8.45
C PHE A 30 -5.57 7.33 -7.29
N LEU A 31 -5.13 8.56 -7.58
CA LEU A 31 -4.72 9.50 -6.53
C LEU A 31 -5.89 9.87 -5.61
N LEU A 32 -7.12 9.82 -6.13
CA LEU A 32 -8.31 10.05 -5.32
C LEU A 32 -8.60 8.88 -4.37
N ARG A 33 -8.13 7.64 -4.65
CA ARG A 33 -8.30 6.49 -3.73
C ARG A 33 -7.82 6.86 -2.33
N ALA A 34 -6.74 7.65 -2.23
CA ALA A 34 -6.05 7.87 -0.97
C ALA A 34 -6.96 8.59 0.05
N PHE A 35 -7.96 9.31 -0.45
CA PHE A 35 -8.98 9.97 0.35
C PHE A 35 -10.16 9.06 0.71
N PHE A 36 -10.33 7.94 0.02
CA PHE A 36 -11.39 6.97 0.29
C PHE A 36 -10.81 5.78 1.09
N PRO A 37 -11.16 5.65 2.38
CA PRO A 37 -10.69 4.53 3.18
C PRO A 37 -11.12 3.20 2.57
N ASN A 38 -10.18 2.28 2.37
CA ASN A 38 -10.50 0.91 1.98
C ASN A 38 -11.08 0.20 3.21
N TRP A 39 -12.37 -0.10 3.26
CA TRP A 39 -12.96 -0.71 4.47
C TRP A 39 -12.58 -2.19 4.65
N LYS A 40 -11.86 -2.79 3.69
CA LYS A 40 -11.39 -4.18 3.76
C LYS A 40 -10.44 -4.43 4.96
N PHE A 41 -9.73 -3.43 5.48
CA PHE A 41 -8.87 -3.59 6.66
C PHE A 41 -9.61 -4.12 7.89
N PHE A 42 -10.91 -3.81 8.04
CA PHE A 42 -11.69 -4.19 9.23
C PHE A 42 -12.30 -5.59 9.13
N HIS A 43 -12.29 -6.20 7.94
CA HIS A 43 -12.95 -7.48 7.67
C HIS A 43 -12.00 -8.61 7.28
N ALA A 44 -10.74 -8.30 6.94
CA ALA A 44 -9.76 -9.32 6.57
C ALA A 44 -9.27 -10.09 7.80
N VAL A 45 -9.79 -11.31 7.98
CA VAL A 45 -9.18 -12.33 8.85
C VAL A 45 -8.34 -13.22 7.94
N GLY A 46 -7.02 -13.08 7.97
CA GLY A 46 -6.12 -13.82 7.09
C GLY A 46 -4.86 -13.04 6.73
N HIS A 47 -4.23 -13.41 5.63
CA HIS A 47 -3.01 -12.75 5.16
C HIS A 47 -3.29 -11.31 4.71
N VAL A 48 -2.46 -10.38 5.17
CA VAL A 48 -2.50 -8.96 4.81
C VAL A 48 -1.25 -8.55 4.05
N PRO A 49 -1.33 -7.62 3.09
CA PRO A 49 -0.15 -7.17 2.37
C PRO A 49 0.71 -6.29 3.28
N HIS A 50 1.99 -6.62 3.38
CA HIS A 50 3.04 -5.85 4.02
C HIS A 50 4.13 -5.48 3.01
N LEU A 51 4.56 -4.23 3.05
CA LEU A 51 5.64 -3.72 2.22
C LEU A 51 6.95 -3.70 3.01
N TYR A 52 7.95 -4.42 2.51
CA TYR A 52 9.29 -4.45 3.06
C TYR A 52 10.27 -3.79 2.08
N ALA A 53 11.29 -3.11 2.59
CA ALA A 53 12.37 -2.57 1.77
C ALA A 53 13.74 -2.84 2.39
N ARG A 54 14.77 -2.92 1.56
CA ARG A 54 16.16 -3.01 2.01
C ARG A 54 17.06 -2.12 1.16
N SER A 55 18.12 -1.63 1.79
CA SER A 55 19.18 -0.84 1.18
C SER A 55 20.39 -1.74 0.93
N GLY A 56 21.20 -1.39 -0.07
CA GLY A 56 22.41 -2.12 -0.44
C GLY A 56 23.57 -1.18 -0.74
N VAL A 57 24.76 -1.53 -0.26
CA VAL A 57 26.00 -0.81 -0.54
C VAL A 57 26.87 -1.68 -1.43
N GLN A 58 27.30 -1.15 -2.57
CA GLN A 58 28.25 -1.82 -3.44
C GLN A 58 29.65 -1.68 -2.85
N LEU A 59 30.27 -2.81 -2.56
CA LEU A 59 31.63 -2.88 -2.06
C LEU A 59 32.64 -2.70 -3.20
N ALA A 60 33.89 -2.39 -2.86
CA ALA A 60 34.98 -2.30 -3.84
C ALA A 60 35.23 -3.62 -4.59
N SER A 61 34.82 -4.76 -4.02
CA SER A 61 34.83 -6.08 -4.68
C SER A 61 33.78 -6.22 -5.79
N GLY A 62 32.83 -5.30 -5.88
CA GLY A 62 31.67 -5.36 -6.78
C GLY A 62 30.44 -6.05 -6.19
N GLU A 63 30.57 -6.70 -5.03
CA GLU A 63 29.46 -7.35 -4.34
C GLU A 63 28.52 -6.34 -3.66
N LEU A 64 27.23 -6.69 -3.57
CA LEU A 64 26.23 -5.90 -2.85
C LEU A 64 26.07 -6.42 -1.42
N GLN A 65 26.47 -5.60 -0.47
CA GLN A 65 26.17 -5.84 0.94
C GLN A 65 24.78 -5.27 1.25
N TRP A 66 23.83 -6.16 1.58
CA TRP A 66 22.44 -5.80 1.85
C TRP A 66 22.20 -5.54 3.34
N SER A 67 21.32 -4.58 3.62
CA SER A 67 20.71 -4.41 4.93
C SER A 67 19.65 -5.47 5.21
N GLU A 68 19.29 -5.60 6.48
CA GLU A 68 18.05 -6.28 6.86
C GLU A 68 16.82 -5.61 6.24
N TRP A 69 15.79 -6.42 5.99
CA TRP A 69 14.50 -5.95 5.50
C TRP A 69 13.79 -5.11 6.56
N VAL A 70 13.23 -3.98 6.13
CA VAL A 70 12.49 -3.03 6.97
C VAL A 70 11.03 -3.01 6.57
N LEU A 71 10.13 -3.20 7.53
CA LEU A 71 8.71 -2.95 7.34
C LEU A 71 8.46 -1.45 7.23
N ILE A 72 7.81 -1.02 6.14
CA ILE A 72 7.63 0.41 5.80
C ILE A 72 6.69 1.16 6.76
N TYR A 73 5.70 0.49 7.34
CA TYR A 73 4.71 1.07 8.27
C TYR A 73 4.56 0.19 9.52
N PRO A 74 5.57 0.15 10.41
CA PRO A 74 5.52 -0.69 11.60
C PRO A 74 4.42 -0.22 12.57
N ARG A 75 3.92 -1.15 13.40
CA ARG A 75 2.91 -0.86 14.43
C ARG A 75 3.43 0.25 15.36
N ARG A 76 2.62 1.29 15.57
CA ARG A 76 2.95 2.42 16.45
C ARG A 76 2.53 2.14 17.90
N VAL A 77 3.34 2.63 18.85
CA VAL A 77 3.04 2.54 20.28
C VAL A 77 1.83 3.42 20.60
N ARG A 78 0.84 2.85 21.28
CA ARG A 78 -0.38 3.55 21.68
C ARG A 78 -0.08 4.47 22.87
N ARG A 79 -0.53 5.73 22.78
CA ARG A 79 -0.39 6.74 23.85
C ARG A 79 -1.75 7.39 24.07
N LEU A 80 -2.06 7.82 25.30
CA LEU A 80 -3.35 8.47 25.59
C LEU A 80 -3.54 9.79 24.82
N SER A 81 -2.46 10.53 24.54
CA SER A 81 -2.49 11.73 23.71
C SER A 81 -3.00 11.47 22.28
N HIS A 82 -2.89 10.22 21.79
CA HIS A 82 -3.37 9.84 20.47
C HIS A 82 -4.91 9.82 20.36
N LEU A 83 -5.65 9.98 21.46
CA LEU A 83 -7.10 10.17 21.40
C LEU A 83 -7.46 11.53 20.79
N VAL A 84 -6.61 12.55 20.98
CA VAL A 84 -6.86 13.93 20.51
C VAL A 84 -5.93 14.32 19.36
N HIS A 85 -4.71 13.77 19.29
CA HIS A 85 -3.75 14.09 18.24
C HIS A 85 -2.89 12.87 17.89
N ASN A 86 -3.12 12.29 16.72
CA ASN A 86 -2.48 11.04 16.28
C ASN A 86 -1.93 11.09 14.84
N PRO A 87 -0.98 12.01 14.56
CA PRO A 87 -0.44 12.18 13.21
C PRO A 87 0.25 10.89 12.71
N ASP A 88 1.02 10.23 13.57
CA ASP A 88 1.82 9.06 13.18
C ASP A 88 0.96 7.84 12.82
N THR A 89 -0.12 7.58 13.55
CA THR A 89 -1.02 6.47 13.21
C THR A 89 -1.84 6.81 11.97
N ASN A 90 -2.28 8.06 11.81
CA ASN A 90 -3.00 8.47 10.59
C ASN A 90 -2.12 8.31 9.35
N MET A 91 -0.83 8.68 9.44
CA MET A 91 0.15 8.44 8.37
C MET A 91 0.34 6.94 8.13
N GLY A 92 0.47 6.13 9.18
CA GLY A 92 0.58 4.67 9.06
C GLY A 92 -0.63 4.04 8.37
N LEU A 93 -1.84 4.50 8.70
CA LEU A 93 -3.07 4.05 8.05
C LEU A 93 -3.12 4.46 6.58
N ALA A 94 -2.65 5.66 6.24
CA ALA A 94 -2.56 6.10 4.84
C ALA A 94 -1.56 5.25 4.04
N GLN A 95 -0.39 4.93 4.63
CA GLN A 95 0.62 4.06 4.02
C GLN A 95 0.10 2.64 3.83
N GLN A 96 -0.52 2.06 4.87
CA GLN A 96 -1.18 0.76 4.78
C GLN A 96 -2.25 0.77 3.70
N ASN A 97 -3.03 1.84 3.61
CA ASN A 97 -4.05 1.98 2.57
C ASN A 97 -3.46 2.00 1.17
N MET A 98 -2.37 2.72 0.96
CA MET A 98 -1.69 2.74 -0.32
C MET A 98 -1.21 1.35 -0.74
N VAL A 99 -0.63 0.59 0.19
CA VAL A 99 -0.16 -0.79 -0.04
C VAL A 99 -1.31 -1.73 -0.39
N ASP A 100 -2.47 -1.54 0.22
CA ASP A 100 -3.65 -2.34 -0.05
C ASP A 100 -4.20 -2.21 -1.47
N HIS A 101 -4.20 -1.01 -2.10
CA HIS A 101 -4.52 -0.99 -3.55
C HIS A 101 -3.33 -1.35 -4.40
N PHE A 102 -2.09 -1.18 -3.95
CA PHE A 102 -0.99 -1.75 -4.73
C PHE A 102 -1.15 -3.27 -4.87
N TRP A 103 -1.51 -3.96 -3.78
CA TRP A 103 -1.86 -5.37 -3.82
C TRP A 103 -3.07 -5.64 -4.74
N ALA A 104 -4.14 -4.84 -4.66
CA ALA A 104 -5.32 -5.02 -5.50
C ALA A 104 -5.03 -4.78 -7.00
N ASP A 105 -4.24 -3.76 -7.33
CA ASP A 105 -3.82 -3.44 -8.69
C ASP A 105 -2.94 -4.55 -9.27
N LEU A 106 -2.07 -5.15 -8.44
CA LEU A 106 -1.25 -6.28 -8.83
C LEU A 106 -2.10 -7.52 -9.10
N TYR A 107 -3.13 -7.76 -8.27
CA TYR A 107 -4.07 -8.86 -8.45
C TYR A 107 -4.92 -8.72 -9.72
N ASP A 108 -5.32 -7.49 -10.06
CA ASP A 108 -6.07 -7.16 -11.27
C ASP A 108 -5.19 -7.13 -12.55
N LEU A 109 -3.87 -7.24 -12.40
CA LEU A 109 -2.93 -7.16 -13.51
C LEU A 109 -2.97 -8.46 -14.34
N PRO A 110 -2.96 -8.38 -15.69
CA PRO A 110 -2.89 -9.58 -16.52
C PRO A 110 -1.65 -10.42 -16.20
N GLU A 111 -1.78 -11.74 -16.30
CA GLU A 111 -0.69 -12.66 -16.03
C GLU A 111 0.54 -12.34 -16.91
N GLY A 112 1.71 -12.22 -16.29
CA GLY A 112 2.97 -11.89 -16.95
C GLY A 112 3.15 -10.41 -17.34
N ALA A 113 2.16 -9.54 -17.08
CA ALA A 113 2.33 -8.10 -17.33
C ALA A 113 3.27 -7.46 -16.31
N ASP A 114 3.98 -6.41 -16.75
CA ASP A 114 4.98 -5.72 -15.95
C ASP A 114 4.32 -4.74 -14.95
N PRO A 115 4.48 -4.95 -13.62
CA PRO A 115 3.87 -4.08 -12.61
C PRO A 115 4.47 -2.67 -12.58
N ARG A 116 5.64 -2.43 -13.18
CA ARG A 116 6.30 -1.11 -13.22
C ARG A 116 5.49 -0.05 -13.96
N GLY A 117 4.52 -0.46 -14.78
CA GLY A 117 3.57 0.43 -15.44
C GLY A 117 2.55 1.05 -14.50
N LEU A 118 2.31 0.45 -13.32
CA LEU A 118 1.30 0.90 -12.37
C LEU A 118 1.71 2.18 -11.64
N VAL A 119 0.75 3.08 -11.42
CA VAL A 119 0.95 4.27 -10.58
C VAL A 119 1.24 3.86 -9.14
N SER A 120 0.52 2.87 -8.63
CA SER A 120 0.74 2.30 -7.30
C SER A 120 2.15 1.75 -7.11
N TYR A 121 2.73 1.08 -8.11
CA TYR A 121 4.13 0.64 -8.09
C TYR A 121 5.09 1.81 -7.89
N LYS A 122 4.92 2.88 -8.69
CA LYS A 122 5.76 4.08 -8.59
C LYS A 122 5.62 4.77 -7.22
N MET A 123 4.43 4.75 -6.64
CA MET A 123 4.21 5.25 -5.29
C MET A 123 4.90 4.38 -4.22
N MET A 124 4.87 3.06 -4.35
CA MET A 124 5.62 2.16 -3.46
C MET A 124 7.12 2.42 -3.55
N GLN A 125 7.65 2.54 -4.77
CA GLN A 125 9.06 2.83 -5.01
C GLN A 125 9.49 4.15 -4.32
N ARG A 126 8.66 5.20 -4.41
CA ARG A 126 8.92 6.49 -3.75
C ARG A 126 8.81 6.40 -2.22
N LEU A 127 7.81 5.69 -1.70
CA LEU A 127 7.65 5.49 -0.26
C LEU A 127 8.84 4.72 0.33
N CYS A 128 9.26 3.63 -0.32
CA CYS A 128 10.42 2.85 0.07
C CYS A 128 11.69 3.70 0.05
N ASP A 129 11.90 4.52 -0.97
CA ASP A 129 13.04 5.44 -1.04
C ASP A 129 13.07 6.42 0.13
N GLN A 130 11.93 7.04 0.45
CA GLN A 130 11.82 7.97 1.57
C GLN A 130 12.17 7.31 2.91
N VAL A 131 11.66 6.10 3.15
CA VAL A 131 11.93 5.36 4.39
C VAL A 131 13.38 4.90 4.46
N LEU A 132 13.94 4.39 3.37
CA LEU A 132 15.33 3.95 3.33
C LEU A 132 16.29 5.14 3.52
N ARG A 133 16.05 6.29 2.89
CA ARG A 133 16.89 7.49 3.08
C ARG A 133 16.80 8.07 4.49
N ALA A 134 15.65 7.95 5.14
CA ALA A 134 15.50 8.36 6.53
C ALA A 134 16.30 7.47 7.50
N ARG A 135 16.63 6.24 7.10
CA ARG A 135 17.39 5.27 7.90
C ARG A 135 18.88 5.28 7.55
N ASP A 136 19.20 5.22 6.27
CA ASP A 136 20.54 5.06 5.70
C ASP A 136 20.78 6.14 4.65
N VAL A 137 21.82 6.95 4.81
CA VAL A 137 22.08 8.10 3.91
C VAL A 137 22.90 7.69 2.68
N ASN A 138 23.68 6.61 2.76
CA ASN A 138 24.75 6.29 1.80
C ASN A 138 24.56 4.96 1.06
N PHE A 139 23.32 4.51 0.88
CA PHE A 139 23.09 3.29 0.11
C PHE A 139 23.17 3.56 -1.40
N THR A 140 23.70 2.57 -2.12
CA THR A 140 23.88 2.62 -3.58
C THR A 140 22.78 1.93 -4.36
N HIS A 141 22.08 0.99 -3.71
CA HIS A 141 21.05 0.16 -4.32
C HIS A 141 19.88 -0.01 -3.36
N ARG A 142 18.70 -0.26 -3.91
CA ARG A 142 17.49 -0.53 -3.13
C ARG A 142 16.67 -1.62 -3.77
N GLN A 143 15.88 -2.28 -2.94
CA GLN A 143 14.90 -3.27 -3.36
C GLN A 143 13.72 -3.27 -2.38
N PHE A 144 12.52 -3.56 -2.87
CA PHE A 144 11.36 -3.74 -2.02
C PHE A 144 10.59 -5.02 -2.37
N GLU A 145 9.84 -5.52 -1.39
CA GLU A 145 9.03 -6.72 -1.50
C GLU A 145 7.63 -6.47 -0.97
N LEU A 146 6.64 -6.96 -1.71
CA LEU A 146 5.28 -7.10 -1.23
C LEU A 146 5.11 -8.52 -0.70
N ARG A 147 4.76 -8.66 0.58
CA ARG A 147 4.57 -9.94 1.25
C ARG A 147 3.15 -10.05 1.78
N MET A 148 2.52 -11.19 1.62
CA MET A 148 1.29 -11.54 2.31
C MET A 148 1.65 -12.16 3.66
N VAL A 149 1.28 -11.48 4.74
CA VAL A 149 1.69 -11.82 6.10
C VAL A 149 0.47 -12.19 6.91
N LEU A 150 0.53 -13.33 7.60
CA LEU A 150 -0.44 -13.70 8.62
C LEU A 150 0.15 -13.35 9.99
N ASP A 151 -0.32 -12.27 10.59
CA ASP A 151 0.10 -11.88 11.94
C ASP A 151 -0.75 -12.58 13.00
N GLY A 152 -0.09 -13.24 13.95
CA GLY A 152 -0.69 -13.68 15.21
C GLY A 152 -0.79 -12.54 16.23
N ARG A 153 -1.07 -12.90 17.49
CA ARG A 153 -1.14 -11.92 18.59
C ARG A 153 0.23 -11.31 18.95
N ALA A 154 1.29 -12.11 18.89
CA ALA A 154 2.63 -11.73 19.31
C ALA A 154 3.67 -11.76 18.18
N GLU A 155 3.49 -12.64 17.20
CA GLU A 155 4.47 -12.90 16.15
C GLU A 155 3.80 -13.13 14.81
N THR A 156 4.59 -13.00 13.75
CA THR A 156 4.18 -13.38 12.40
C THR A 156 4.14 -14.90 12.29
N VAL A 157 2.99 -15.44 11.90
CA VAL A 157 2.72 -16.88 11.82
C VAL A 157 3.09 -17.44 10.45
N ASP A 158 2.78 -16.70 9.39
CA ASP A 158 3.09 -17.10 8.01
C ASP A 158 3.47 -15.88 7.16
N THR A 159 4.31 -16.09 6.15
CA THR A 159 4.75 -15.05 5.21
C THR A 159 4.97 -15.62 3.84
N GLN A 160 4.34 -15.01 2.83
CA GLN A 160 4.46 -15.39 1.43
C GLN A 160 4.88 -14.18 0.60
N VAL A 161 5.94 -14.31 -0.20
CA VAL A 161 6.40 -13.23 -1.08
C VAL A 161 5.54 -13.21 -2.34
N MET A 162 4.87 -12.10 -2.62
CA MET A 162 4.05 -11.92 -3.82
C MET A 162 4.86 -11.33 -4.97
N MET A 163 5.73 -10.38 -4.64
CA MET A 163 6.50 -9.64 -5.63
C MET A 163 7.79 -9.14 -4.99
N THR A 164 8.88 -9.28 -5.73
CA THR A 164 10.15 -8.65 -5.43
C THR A 164 10.47 -7.66 -6.55
N SER A 165 10.74 -6.41 -6.21
CA SER A 165 11.16 -5.41 -7.19
C SER A 165 12.51 -5.80 -7.79
N PRO A 166 12.83 -5.36 -9.03
CA PRO A 166 14.21 -5.39 -9.49
C PRO A 166 15.11 -4.62 -8.52
N VAL A 167 16.40 -4.98 -8.52
CA VAL A 167 17.43 -4.19 -7.83
C VAL A 167 17.62 -2.90 -8.61
N GLU A 168 17.40 -1.77 -7.95
CA GLU A 168 17.56 -0.45 -8.54
C GLU A 168 18.75 0.26 -7.91
N ALA A 169 19.56 0.94 -8.73
CA ALA A 169 20.52 1.90 -8.22
C ALA A 169 19.77 3.07 -7.54
N ALA A 170 20.23 3.47 -6.37
CA ALA A 170 19.75 4.66 -5.69
C ALA A 170 20.19 5.87 -6.52
N THR A 171 19.23 6.64 -7.02
CA THR A 171 19.53 7.94 -7.63
C THR A 171 20.03 8.86 -6.52
N CYS A 172 21.21 9.46 -6.64
CA CYS A 172 21.72 10.43 -5.66
C CYS A 172 20.68 11.52 -5.34
#